data_AF-A0A2I0LL86-F1
#
_entry.id   AF-A0A2I0LL86-F1
#
_cell.length_a   1.000
_cell.length_b   1.000
_cell.length_c   1.000
_cell.angle_alpha   90.00
_cell.angle_beta   90.00
_cell.angle_gamma   90.00
#
_symmetry.space_group_name_H-M   'P 1'
#
loop_
_entity.id
_entity.type
_entity.pdbx_description
1 polymer ?
#
loop_
_entity_poly.entity_id
_entity_poly.type
_entity_poly.pdbx_seq_one_letter_code
_entity_poly.pdbx_strand_id
1 'polypeptide(L)'
;RERVGVPSGVPPPLTLLSLPSQADKRAHHNALERKRRDHIKDSFHSLRDSVPSLQGEKASRAQILDKATEYIQYMRRKNHTHQQDIDDLKRQNALLEQQVRALEKARYVVHTAQSCLAS
;
A
#
# COMPACT_ATOMS: atom_id res chain seq x y z
N ARG A 1 36.26 -59.46 53.36
CA ARG A 1 37.07 -58.24 53.55
C ARG A 1 37.29 -57.65 52.17
N GLU A 2 36.32 -56.86 51.72
CA GLU A 2 36.37 -55.38 51.74
C GLU A 2 37.39 -54.88 50.74
N ARG A 3 36.91 -54.49 49.53
CA ARG A 3 36.65 -53.09 49.10
C ARG A 3 37.95 -52.28 49.10
N VAL A 4 38.33 -51.56 48.04
CA VAL A 4 37.51 -50.58 47.34
C VAL A 4 37.95 -50.51 45.88
N GLY A 5 37.05 -50.87 44.95
CA GLY A 5 37.17 -50.46 43.56
C GLY A 5 36.93 -48.96 43.47
N VAL A 6 37.86 -48.23 42.88
CA VAL A 6 37.71 -46.79 42.60
C VAL A 6 36.54 -46.65 41.61
N PRO A 7 35.45 -45.95 41.95
CA PRO A 7 34.46 -45.60 40.95
C PRO A 7 35.10 -44.55 40.04
N SER A 8 35.47 -44.96 38.83
CA SER A 8 35.73 -44.07 37.71
C SER A 8 34.39 -43.43 37.28
N GLY A 9 33.95 -42.48 38.08
CA GLY A 9 32.72 -41.73 37.88
C GLY A 9 33.02 -40.26 38.08
N VAL A 10 33.95 -39.72 37.30
CA VAL A 10 33.95 -38.27 37.07
C VAL A 10 32.65 -38.02 36.30
N PRO A 11 31.65 -37.32 36.86
CA PRO A 11 30.50 -36.93 36.05
C PRO A 11 31.06 -36.10 34.89
N PRO A 12 30.57 -36.28 33.65
CA PRO A 12 30.93 -35.35 32.60
C PRO A 12 30.61 -33.95 33.13
N PRO A 13 31.51 -32.97 33.02
CA PRO A 13 31.20 -31.63 33.48
C PRO A 13 29.90 -31.25 32.80
N LEU A 14 28.87 -30.97 33.62
CA LEU A 14 27.55 -30.56 33.17
C LEU A 14 27.78 -29.59 32.03
N THR A 15 27.40 -30.01 30.82
CA THR A 15 27.61 -29.31 29.56
C THR A 15 27.44 -27.85 29.86
N LEU A 16 28.58 -27.15 29.96
CA LEU A 16 28.64 -25.74 30.30
C LEU A 16 27.72 -25.12 29.27
N LEU A 17 26.50 -24.76 29.70
CA LEU A 17 25.39 -24.35 28.84
C LEU A 17 26.04 -23.55 27.73
N SER A 18 26.02 -24.09 26.51
CA SER A 18 26.86 -23.63 25.40
C SER A 18 26.50 -22.19 25.11
N LEU A 19 27.05 -21.28 25.91
CA LEU A 19 26.81 -19.87 25.87
C LEU A 19 27.37 -19.48 24.52
N PRO A 20 26.53 -18.93 23.62
CA PRO A 20 26.92 -18.73 22.24
C PRO A 20 28.23 -17.97 22.24
N SER A 21 29.25 -18.56 21.60
CA SER A 21 30.57 -17.96 21.55
C SER A 21 30.45 -16.57 20.91
N GLN A 22 31.44 -15.71 21.12
CA GLN A 22 31.47 -14.42 20.43
C GLN A 22 31.47 -14.60 18.89
N ALA A 23 31.89 -15.76 18.37
CA ALA A 23 31.74 -16.11 16.97
C ALA A 23 30.28 -16.43 16.60
N ASP A 24 29.57 -17.22 17.42
CA ASP A 24 28.17 -17.58 17.19
C ASP A 24 27.26 -16.36 17.24
N LYS A 25 27.48 -15.46 18.20
CA LYS A 25 26.75 -14.18 18.29
C LYS A 25 26.97 -13.31 17.06
N ARG A 26 28.21 -13.23 16.55
CA ARG A 26 28.53 -12.50 15.31
C ARG A 26 27.90 -13.16 14.09
N ALA A 27 27.94 -14.49 13.99
CA ALA A 27 27.32 -15.23 12.89
C ALA A 27 25.80 -15.03 12.86
N HIS A 28 25.15 -15.13 14.03
CA HIS A 28 23.72 -14.89 14.19
C HIS A 28 23.34 -13.44 13.82
N HIS A 29 24.08 -12.44 14.31
CA HIS A 29 23.86 -11.04 13.95
C HIS A 29 23.98 -10.82 12.42
N ASN A 30 25.01 -11.40 11.80
CA ASN A 30 25.20 -11.31 10.35
C ASN A 30 24.07 -11.99 9.56
N ALA A 31 23.53 -13.09 10.07
CA ALA A 31 22.39 -13.77 9.48
C ALA A 31 21.11 -12.93 9.55
N LEU A 32 20.83 -12.33 10.71
CA LEU A 32 19.69 -11.43 10.89
C LEU A 32 19.79 -10.20 9.98
N GLU A 33 20.97 -9.60 9.89
CA GLU A 33 21.16 -8.41 9.05
C GLU A 33 21.04 -8.74 7.55
N ARG A 34 21.49 -9.93 7.10
CA ARG A 34 21.20 -10.40 5.73
C ARG A 34 19.70 -10.49 5.48
N LYS A 35 18.96 -11.15 6.37
CA LYS A 35 17.50 -11.26 6.28
C LYS A 35 16.82 -9.89 6.22
N ARG A 36 17.29 -8.93 7.01
CA ARG A 36 16.79 -7.54 6.97
C ARG A 36 17.04 -6.88 5.62
N ARG A 37 18.25 -7.03 5.07
CA ARG A 37 18.59 -6.47 3.75
C ARG A 37 17.79 -7.11 2.62
N ASP A 38 17.54 -8.41 2.68
CA ASP A 38 16.70 -9.11 1.69
C ASP A 38 15.28 -8.57 1.73
N HIS A 39 14.69 -8.38 2.92
CA HIS A 39 13.36 -7.80 3.04
C HIS A 39 13.27 -6.35 2.52
N ILE A 40 14.31 -5.53 2.74
CA ILE A 40 14.40 -4.19 2.15
C ILE A 40 14.50 -4.27 0.64
N LYS A 41 15.33 -5.19 0.12
CA LYS A 41 15.45 -5.41 -1.31
C LYS A 41 14.08 -5.75 -1.91
N ASP A 42 13.32 -6.65 -1.30
CA ASP A 42 11.98 -7.02 -1.76
C ASP A 42 11.02 -5.82 -1.72
N SER A 43 11.07 -5.00 -0.65
CA SER A 43 10.29 -3.77 -0.55
C SER A 43 10.59 -2.78 -1.69
N PHE A 44 11.87 -2.66 -2.10
CA PHE A 44 12.25 -1.85 -3.26
C PHE A 44 11.73 -2.41 -4.59
N HIS A 45 11.65 -3.74 -4.75
CA HIS A 45 11.05 -4.35 -5.94
C HIS A 45 9.56 -4.04 -6.00
N SER A 46 8.82 -4.26 -4.90
CA SER A 46 7.40 -3.92 -4.82
C SER A 46 7.12 -2.45 -5.09
N LEU A 47 7.97 -1.55 -4.56
CA LEU A 47 7.85 -0.11 -4.81
C LEU A 47 8.07 0.22 -6.30
N ARG A 48 9.12 -0.33 -6.91
CA ARG A 48 9.40 -0.13 -8.34
C ARG A 48 8.22 -0.58 -9.20
N ASP A 49 7.69 -1.77 -8.93
CA ASP A 49 6.61 -2.35 -9.72
C ASP A 49 5.28 -1.57 -9.56
N SER A 50 5.13 -0.81 -8.47
CA SER A 50 3.98 0.08 -8.22
C SER A 50 4.06 1.43 -8.96
N VAL A 51 5.23 1.78 -9.51
CA VAL A 51 5.45 3.05 -10.21
C VAL A 51 5.47 2.77 -11.72
N PRO A 52 4.46 3.21 -12.51
CA PRO A 52 4.33 2.83 -13.92
C PRO A 52 5.56 3.13 -14.78
N SER A 53 6.25 4.24 -14.52
CA SER A 53 7.44 4.65 -15.28
C SER A 53 8.69 3.81 -15.00
N LEU A 54 8.66 2.91 -14.01
CA LEU A 54 9.78 2.05 -13.64
C LEU A 54 9.52 0.57 -13.96
N GLN A 55 8.32 0.22 -14.43
CA GLN A 55 7.96 -1.16 -14.72
C GLN A 55 8.79 -1.70 -15.88
N GLY A 56 9.41 -2.87 -15.68
CA GLY A 56 10.24 -3.51 -16.70
C GLY A 56 11.63 -2.91 -16.89
N GLU A 57 11.99 -1.84 -16.16
CA GLU A 57 13.29 -1.19 -16.27
C GLU A 57 14.24 -1.52 -15.11
N LYS A 58 15.54 -1.47 -15.39
CA LYS A 58 16.58 -1.51 -14.37
C LYS A 58 16.73 -0.13 -13.76
N ALA A 59 16.19 0.07 -12.56
CA ALA A 59 16.28 1.31 -11.81
C ALA A 59 17.14 1.15 -10.54
N SER A 60 17.99 2.15 -10.26
CA SER A 60 18.73 2.22 -8.99
C SER A 60 17.80 2.56 -7.82
N ARG A 61 18.24 2.29 -6.57
CA ARG A 61 17.44 2.63 -5.37
C ARG A 61 17.10 4.11 -5.30
N ALA A 62 18.03 5.00 -5.65
CA ALA A 62 17.78 6.44 -5.67
C ALA A 62 16.69 6.79 -6.69
N GLN A 63 16.83 6.30 -7.93
CA GLN A 63 15.81 6.51 -8.97
C GLN A 63 14.43 5.99 -8.57
N ILE A 64 14.36 4.83 -7.90
CA ILE A 64 13.09 4.29 -7.39
C ILE A 64 12.43 5.27 -6.41
N LEU A 65 13.19 5.84 -5.48
CA LEU A 65 12.67 6.80 -4.50
C LEU A 65 12.24 8.13 -5.16
N ASP A 66 13.06 8.65 -6.08
CA ASP A 66 12.78 9.90 -6.78
C ASP A 66 11.51 9.76 -7.63
N LYS A 67 11.42 8.71 -8.44
CA LYS A 67 10.27 8.45 -9.31
C LYS A 67 9.01 8.08 -8.53
N ALA A 68 9.13 7.39 -7.40
CA ALA A 68 7.99 7.15 -6.52
C ALA A 68 7.45 8.47 -5.95
N THR A 69 8.34 9.39 -5.54
CA THR A 69 7.97 10.70 -5.01
C THR A 69 7.30 11.55 -6.08
N GLU A 70 7.88 11.62 -7.29
CA GLU A 70 7.29 12.28 -8.45
C GLU A 70 5.90 11.71 -8.76
N TYR A 71 5.76 10.38 -8.75
CA TYR A 71 4.50 9.71 -9.06
C TYR A 71 3.42 10.00 -8.01
N ILE A 72 3.75 10.01 -6.72
CA ILE A 72 2.82 10.40 -5.65
C ILE A 72 2.33 11.84 -5.86
N GLN A 73 3.24 12.78 -6.16
CA GLN A 73 2.88 14.18 -6.41
C GLN A 73 2.01 14.34 -7.66
N TYR A 74 2.33 13.59 -8.72
CA TYR A 74 1.52 13.54 -9.94
C TYR A 74 0.11 13.01 -9.64
N MET A 75 -0.02 11.88 -8.96
CA MET A 75 -1.31 11.28 -8.64
C MET A 75 -2.16 12.17 -7.72
N ARG A 76 -1.54 12.89 -6.77
CA ARG A 76 -2.25 13.88 -5.96
C ARG A 76 -2.86 14.99 -6.81
N ARG A 77 -2.10 15.57 -7.74
CA ARG A 77 -2.60 16.60 -8.67
C ARG A 77 -3.69 16.06 -9.58
N LYS A 78 -3.48 14.87 -10.14
CA LYS A 78 -4.45 14.20 -11.03
C LYS A 78 -5.78 13.93 -10.31
N ASN A 79 -5.74 13.38 -9.10
CA ASN A 79 -6.95 13.15 -8.30
C ASN A 79 -7.66 14.44 -7.94
N HIS A 80 -6.93 15.52 -7.66
CA HIS A 80 -7.51 16.83 -7.40
C HIS A 80 -8.26 17.37 -8.62
N THR A 81 -7.65 17.32 -9.80
CA THR A 81 -8.32 17.72 -11.06
C THR A 81 -9.56 16.87 -11.33
N HIS A 82 -9.47 15.54 -11.19
CA HIS A 82 -10.64 14.67 -11.36
C HIS A 82 -11.75 14.98 -10.36
N GLN A 83 -11.41 15.35 -9.12
CA GLN A 83 -12.41 15.76 -8.14
C GLN A 83 -13.09 17.07 -8.55
N GLN A 84 -12.34 18.04 -9.08
CA GLN A 84 -12.91 19.27 -9.63
C GLN A 84 -13.85 18.97 -10.81
N ASP A 85 -13.43 18.12 -11.75
CA ASP A 85 -14.25 17.72 -12.89
C ASP A 85 -15.56 17.06 -12.43
N ILE A 86 -15.49 16.18 -11.42
CA ILE A 86 -16.68 15.55 -10.82
C ILE A 86 -17.63 16.59 -10.23
N ASP A 87 -17.11 17.56 -9.49
CA ASP A 87 -17.92 18.59 -8.83
C ASP A 87 -18.54 19.55 -9.84
N ASP A 88 -17.84 19.86 -10.92
CA ASP A 88 -18.32 20.67 -12.04
C ASP A 88 -19.44 19.97 -12.79
N LEU A 89 -19.26 18.69 -13.13
CA LEU A 89 -20.27 17.87 -13.79
C LEU A 89 -21.51 17.70 -12.91
N LYS A 90 -21.37 17.52 -11.59
CA LYS A 90 -22.51 17.48 -10.67
C LYS A 90 -23.30 18.78 -10.68
N ARG A 91 -22.63 19.94 -10.69
CA ARG A 91 -23.29 21.24 -10.78
C ARG A 91 -24.03 21.40 -12.10
N GLN A 92 -23.41 21.03 -13.21
CA GLN A 92 -24.04 21.06 -14.53
C GLN A 92 -25.28 20.16 -14.60
N ASN A 93 -25.18 18.93 -14.10
CA ASN A 93 -26.32 18.00 -14.04
C ASN A 93 -27.47 18.56 -13.20
N ALA A 94 -27.18 19.14 -12.02
CA ALA A 94 -28.22 19.73 -11.18
C ALA A 94 -28.96 20.88 -11.89
N LEU A 95 -28.24 21.73 -12.64
CA LEU A 95 -28.83 22.82 -13.43
C LEU A 95 -29.70 22.29 -14.58
N LEU A 96 -29.21 21.26 -15.29
CA LEU A 96 -29.97 20.64 -16.38
C LEU A 96 -31.23 19.96 -15.87
N GLU A 97 -31.15 19.22 -14.77
CA GLU A 97 -32.31 18.61 -14.12
C GLU A 97 -33.34 19.66 -13.68
N GLN A 98 -32.90 20.81 -13.17
CA GLN A 98 -33.80 21.91 -12.83
C GLN A 98 -34.50 22.47 -14.07
N GLN A 99 -33.79 22.63 -15.18
CA GLN A 99 -34.36 23.09 -16.45
C GLN A 99 -35.38 22.09 -17.00
N VAL A 100 -35.06 20.78 -16.98
CA VAL A 100 -35.99 19.72 -17.39
C VAL A 100 -37.27 19.77 -16.57
N ARG A 101 -37.17 19.81 -15.24
CA ARG A 101 -38.35 19.92 -14.35
C ARG A 101 -39.19 21.16 -14.64
N ALA A 102 -38.55 22.30 -14.90
CA ALA A 102 -39.26 23.53 -15.23
C ALA A 102 -40.02 23.42 -16.56
N LEU A 103 -39.41 22.85 -17.59
CA LEU A 103 -40.02 22.63 -18.90
C LEU A 103 -41.17 21.61 -18.82
N GLU A 104 -41.01 20.53 -18.06
CA GLU A 104 -42.07 19.55 -17.83
C GLU A 104 -43.29 20.17 -17.16
N LYS A 105 -43.06 21.02 -16.14
CA LYS A 105 -44.13 21.77 -15.47
C LYS A 105 -44.84 22.73 -16.43
N ALA A 106 -44.09 23.49 -17.23
CA ALA A 106 -44.65 24.40 -18.23
C ALA A 106 -45.51 23.65 -19.26
N ARG A 107 -45.02 22.51 -19.77
CA ARG A 107 -45.75 21.66 -20.71
C ARG A 107 -47.05 21.13 -20.10
N TYR A 108 -47.02 20.71 -18.83
CA TYR A 108 -48.21 20.24 -18.12
C TYR A 108 -49.28 21.34 -18.02
N VAL A 109 -48.89 22.56 -17.63
CA VAL A 109 -49.80 23.71 -17.52
C VAL A 109 -50.47 24.01 -18.86
N VAL A 110 -49.69 24.08 -19.94
CA VAL A 110 -50.23 24.31 -21.30
C VAL A 110 -51.24 23.23 -21.69
N HIS A 111 -50.91 21.96 -21.44
CA HIS A 111 -51.82 20.85 -21.75
C HIS A 111 -53.12 20.95 -20.95
N THR A 112 -53.06 21.23 -19.65
CA THR A 112 -54.27 21.39 -18.82
C THR A 112 -55.14 22.56 -19.26
N ALA A 113 -54.54 23.71 -19.62
CA ALA A 113 -55.29 24.86 -20.10
C ALA A 113 -55.98 24.58 -21.44
N GLN A 114 -55.33 23.86 -22.36
CA GLN A 114 -55.93 23.41 -23.62
C GLN A 114 -57.12 22.47 -23.38
N SER A 115 -57.02 21.53 -22.44
CA SER A 115 -58.12 20.63 -22.10
C SER A 115 -59.33 21.37 -21.51
N CYS A 116 -59.11 22.39 -20.67
CA CYS A 116 -60.20 23.20 -20.11
C CYS A 116 -60.90 24.08 -21.15
N LEU A 117 -60.18 24.56 -22.18
CA LEU A 117 -60.78 25.34 -23.27
C LEU A 117 -61.58 24.49 -24.26
N ALA A 118 -61.31 23.18 -24.31
CA ALA A 118 -61.97 22.23 -25.21
C ALA A 118 -63.22 21.55 -24.59
N SER A 119 -63.53 21.83 -23.31
CA SER A 119 -64.71 21.33 -22.57
C SER A 119 -65.73 22.45 -22.41
#